data_AF-A0A7S2P027-F1
#
_entry.id   AF-A0A7S2P027-F1
#
_cell.length_a   1.000
_cell.length_b   1.000
_cell.length_c   1.000
_cell.angle_alpha   90.00
_cell.angle_beta   90.00
_cell.angle_gamma   90.00
#
_symmetry.space_group_name_H-M   'P 1'
#
loop_
_entity.id
_entity.type
_entity.pdbx_description
1 polymer ?
#
loop_
_entity_poly.entity_id
_entity_poly.type
_entity_poly.pdbx_seq_one_letter_code
_entity_poly.pdbx_strand_id
1 'polypeptide(L)'
;MLPLWTVADDGTLNSDTDNWLAGIKDTGADGFMVDVWWGLTEKTPEVYDFTPYVQLVNKTEALGLKVQMVASFHQCGGNVGDDCSIPLPEFVKSNKGIWYTDEQGHENVEYVSLWADDVKLNDGRTPLQMYRQWFQALNATFASSLGRTIVELQVGLGPCGELRYPSYYAANGWSYPSYYA
;
A
#
# COMPACT_ATOMS: atom_id res chain seq x y z
N MET A 1 13.35 -0.33 -5.71
CA MET A 1 12.14 0.16 -5.02
C MET A 1 12.41 1.59 -4.60
N LEU A 2 11.44 2.50 -4.72
CA LEU A 2 11.57 3.84 -4.17
C LEU A 2 11.39 3.82 -2.64
N PRO A 3 11.82 4.88 -1.91
CA PRO A 3 11.59 4.98 -0.47
C PRO A 3 10.09 4.88 -0.11
N LEU A 4 9.78 4.31 1.07
CA LEU A 4 8.40 4.09 1.52
C LEU A 4 7.58 5.39 1.65
N TRP A 5 8.25 6.50 1.93
CA TRP A 5 7.71 7.87 1.99
C TRP A 5 7.85 8.65 0.67
N THR A 6 7.86 7.96 -0.47
CA THR A 6 7.82 8.63 -1.79
C THR A 6 6.64 9.57 -1.89
N VAL A 7 5.48 9.13 -1.39
CA VAL A 7 4.38 10.02 -1.04
C VAL A 7 4.36 10.11 0.49
N ALA A 8 4.50 11.31 1.02
CA ALA A 8 4.52 11.57 2.45
C ALA A 8 3.12 11.42 3.07
N ASP A 9 3.05 11.36 4.40
CA ASP A 9 1.80 11.16 5.17
C ASP A 9 0.75 12.24 4.88
N ASP A 10 1.19 13.45 4.53
CA ASP A 10 0.31 14.55 4.13
C ASP A 10 -0.31 14.38 2.73
N GLY A 11 0.12 13.37 1.96
CA GLY A 11 -0.31 13.08 0.60
C GLY A 11 0.49 13.83 -0.47
N THR A 12 1.62 14.45 -0.13
CA THR A 12 2.47 15.15 -1.10
C THR A 12 3.56 14.23 -1.66
N LEU A 13 3.90 14.43 -2.94
CA LEU A 13 5.04 13.76 -3.55
C LEU A 13 6.34 14.36 -2.99
N ASN A 14 7.26 13.51 -2.56
CA ASN A 14 8.51 13.94 -1.94
C ASN A 14 9.35 14.83 -2.89
N SER A 15 9.94 15.90 -2.37
CA SER A 15 10.73 16.86 -3.16
C SER A 15 11.98 16.25 -3.80
N ASP A 16 12.53 15.17 -3.22
CA ASP A 16 13.71 14.48 -3.76
C ASP A 16 13.38 13.54 -4.92
N THR A 17 12.11 13.37 -5.28
CA THR A 17 11.67 12.46 -6.35
C THR A 17 12.44 12.68 -7.65
N ASP A 18 12.64 13.93 -8.06
CA ASP A 18 13.35 14.23 -9.32
C ASP A 18 14.82 13.78 -9.27
N ASN A 19 15.47 13.92 -8.11
CA ASN A 19 16.84 13.46 -7.90
C ASN A 19 16.92 11.92 -7.93
N TRP A 20 15.96 11.23 -7.29
CA TRP A 20 15.91 9.77 -7.29
C TRP A 20 15.69 9.21 -8.70
N LEU A 21 14.75 9.80 -9.45
CA LEU A 21 14.45 9.35 -10.81
C LEU A 21 15.63 9.58 -11.77
N ALA A 22 16.32 10.73 -11.64
CA ALA A 22 17.55 10.98 -12.40
C ALA A 22 18.63 9.95 -12.07
N GLY A 23 18.87 9.68 -10.78
CA GLY A 23 19.83 8.67 -10.35
C GLY A 23 19.50 7.26 -10.88
N ILE A 24 18.24 6.84 -10.80
CA ILE A 24 17.77 5.56 -11.37
C ILE A 24 18.06 5.52 -12.88
N LYS A 25 17.74 6.60 -13.61
CA LYS A 25 18.00 6.67 -15.04
C LYS A 25 19.48 6.53 -15.38
N ASP A 26 20.35 7.19 -14.64
CA ASP A 26 21.80 7.18 -14.85
C ASP A 26 22.41 5.79 -14.62
N THR A 27 21.80 4.96 -13.77
CA THR A 27 22.25 3.56 -13.61
C THR A 27 21.96 2.68 -14.82
N GLY A 28 21.09 3.12 -15.74
CA GLY A 28 20.61 2.29 -16.86
C GLY A 28 19.51 1.29 -16.48
N ALA A 29 18.93 1.40 -15.28
CA ALA A 29 17.80 0.57 -14.88
C ALA A 29 16.55 0.81 -15.75
N ASP A 30 15.74 -0.24 -15.94
CA ASP A 30 14.49 -0.17 -16.72
C ASP A 30 13.42 0.69 -16.03
N GLY A 31 13.44 0.75 -14.70
CA GLY A 31 12.38 1.36 -13.91
C GLY A 31 12.54 1.12 -12.42
N PHE A 32 11.43 1.31 -11.70
CA PHE A 32 11.36 1.11 -10.25
C PHE A 32 10.00 0.54 -9.84
N MET A 33 9.92 0.14 -8.57
CA MET A 33 8.70 -0.26 -7.90
C MET A 33 8.34 0.77 -6.82
N VAL A 34 7.05 1.05 -6.64
CA VAL A 34 6.53 1.99 -5.63
C VAL A 34 5.24 1.46 -5.01
N ASP A 35 5.11 1.61 -3.70
CA ASP A 35 3.88 1.38 -2.96
C ASP A 35 2.85 2.48 -3.24
N VAL A 36 1.62 2.05 -3.53
CA VAL A 36 0.46 2.93 -3.66
C VAL A 36 -0.43 2.68 -2.45
N TRP A 37 -0.19 3.47 -1.40
CA TRP A 37 -0.80 3.27 -0.09
C TRP A 37 -2.31 3.54 -0.08
N TRP A 38 -3.09 2.55 0.36
CA TRP A 38 -4.53 2.69 0.51
C TRP A 38 -4.89 3.83 1.48
N GLY A 39 -4.18 3.92 2.61
CA GLY A 39 -4.35 4.98 3.61
C GLY A 39 -4.13 6.41 3.12
N LEU A 40 -3.38 6.59 2.02
CA LEU A 40 -3.19 7.90 1.39
C LEU A 40 -4.18 8.16 0.27
N THR A 41 -4.52 7.11 -0.48
CA THR A 41 -5.32 7.22 -1.71
C THR A 41 -6.82 7.19 -1.47
N GLU A 42 -7.30 6.66 -0.34
CA GLU A 42 -8.72 6.69 0.04
C GLU A 42 -8.83 7.09 1.52
N LYS A 43 -8.57 8.36 1.85
CA LYS A 43 -8.66 8.86 3.25
C LYS A 43 -10.11 8.90 3.76
N THR A 44 -11.05 9.12 2.85
CA THR A 44 -12.50 9.16 3.09
C THR A 44 -13.15 8.10 2.19
N PRO A 45 -14.18 7.37 2.66
CA PRO A 45 -14.85 6.33 1.87
C PRO A 45 -15.20 6.80 0.46
N GLU A 46 -14.78 6.05 -0.56
CA GLU A 46 -15.08 6.28 -1.98
C GLU A 46 -14.56 7.62 -2.54
N VAL A 47 -13.71 8.34 -1.81
CA VAL A 47 -13.03 9.55 -2.27
C VAL A 47 -11.57 9.23 -2.51
N TYR A 48 -11.22 9.06 -3.78
CA TYR A 48 -9.88 8.64 -4.20
C TYR A 48 -9.01 9.82 -4.62
N ASP A 49 -7.82 9.92 -4.05
CA ASP A 49 -6.79 10.89 -4.46
C ASP A 49 -5.50 10.19 -4.87
N PHE A 50 -5.27 10.13 -6.18
CA PHE A 50 -4.04 9.60 -6.78
C PHE A 50 -3.12 10.71 -7.30
N THR A 51 -3.40 11.99 -7.02
CA THR A 51 -2.66 13.15 -7.54
C THR A 51 -1.14 13.03 -7.40
N PRO A 52 -0.55 12.70 -6.22
CA PRO A 52 0.91 12.55 -6.10
C PRO A 52 1.45 11.41 -6.97
N TYR A 53 0.71 10.30 -7.10
CA TYR A 53 1.10 9.18 -7.96
C TYR A 53 0.98 9.52 -9.46
N VAL A 54 0.01 10.35 -9.86
CA VAL A 54 -0.10 10.91 -11.21
C VAL A 54 1.14 11.75 -11.53
N GLN A 55 1.56 12.62 -10.60
CA GLN A 55 2.79 13.41 -10.78
C GLN A 55 4.03 12.51 -10.94
N LEU A 56 4.16 11.47 -10.12
CA LEU A 56 5.25 10.50 -10.21
C LEU A 56 5.26 9.76 -11.55
N VAL A 57 4.10 9.25 -12.00
CA VAL A 57 3.98 8.54 -13.29
C VAL A 57 4.32 9.45 -14.46
N ASN A 58 3.87 10.72 -14.44
CA ASN A 58 4.18 11.67 -15.51
C ASN A 58 5.69 11.97 -15.58
N LYS A 59 6.35 12.18 -14.43
CA LYS A 59 7.81 12.34 -14.37
C LYS A 59 8.55 11.09 -14.87
N THR A 60 8.05 9.92 -14.50
CA THR A 60 8.60 8.62 -14.92
C THR A 60 8.49 8.42 -16.44
N GLU A 61 7.32 8.73 -17.03
CA GLU A 61 7.10 8.65 -18.47
C GLU A 61 8.02 9.61 -19.24
N ALA A 62 8.20 10.84 -18.75
CA ALA A 62 9.08 11.83 -19.37
C ALA A 62 10.56 11.37 -19.44
N LEU A 63 11.00 10.54 -18.49
CA LEU A 63 12.34 9.95 -18.46
C LEU A 63 12.43 8.61 -19.22
N GLY A 64 11.32 8.12 -19.77
CA GLY A 64 11.22 6.83 -20.43
C GLY A 64 11.51 5.65 -19.50
N LEU A 65 11.35 5.83 -18.18
CA LEU A 65 11.43 4.77 -17.19
C LEU A 65 10.09 4.03 -17.09
N LYS A 66 10.11 2.84 -16.49
CA LYS A 66 8.91 2.06 -16.16
C LYS A 66 8.62 2.09 -14.67
N VAL A 67 7.38 1.87 -14.31
CA VAL A 67 6.95 1.73 -12.91
C VAL A 67 6.15 0.44 -12.71
N GLN A 68 6.46 -0.24 -11.62
CA GLN A 68 5.65 -1.30 -11.03
C GLN A 68 4.94 -0.70 -9.82
N MET A 69 3.62 -0.76 -9.78
CA MET A 69 2.83 -0.26 -8.66
C MET A 69 2.40 -1.39 -7.75
N VAL A 70 2.59 -1.23 -6.44
CA VAL A 70 2.05 -2.15 -5.44
C VAL A 70 0.75 -1.56 -4.91
N ALA A 71 -0.36 -2.30 -5.00
CA ALA A 71 -1.61 -1.94 -4.35
C ALA A 71 -1.51 -2.27 -2.86
N SER A 72 -1.04 -1.30 -2.08
CA SER A 72 -0.64 -1.50 -0.68
C SER A 72 -1.83 -1.31 0.25
N PHE A 73 -2.68 -2.35 0.31
CA PHE A 73 -3.82 -2.47 1.23
C PHE A 73 -3.42 -2.85 2.66
N HIS A 74 -2.20 -2.50 3.06
CA HIS A 74 -1.61 -2.79 4.36
C HIS A 74 -0.99 -1.51 4.96
N GLN A 75 -0.73 -1.51 6.26
CA GLN A 75 -0.01 -0.44 6.95
C GLN A 75 1.48 -0.43 6.56
N CYS A 76 2.03 0.77 6.36
CA CYS A 76 3.47 1.03 6.37
C CYS A 76 3.88 1.41 7.79
N GLY A 77 4.82 0.69 8.40
CA GLY A 77 5.19 0.88 9.80
C GLY A 77 4.84 -0.31 10.67
N GLY A 78 5.72 -0.65 11.62
CA GLY A 78 5.52 -1.76 12.56
C GLY A 78 6.37 -3.00 12.28
N ASN A 79 7.01 -3.07 11.11
CA ASN A 79 7.97 -4.12 10.76
C ASN A 79 9.42 -3.61 10.76
N VAL A 80 10.37 -4.55 10.79
CA VAL A 80 11.80 -4.24 10.73
C VAL A 80 12.13 -3.58 9.39
N GLY A 81 12.62 -2.35 9.43
CA GLY A 81 13.00 -1.58 8.23
C GLY A 81 11.96 -0.56 7.76
N ASP A 82 10.81 -0.47 8.43
CA ASP A 82 9.82 0.56 8.14
C ASP A 82 10.22 1.91 8.76
N ASP A 83 10.62 2.85 7.93
CA ASP A 83 10.92 4.25 8.31
C ASP A 83 9.72 5.20 7.96
N CYS A 84 8.51 4.64 7.87
CA CYS A 84 7.23 5.30 7.52
C CYS A 84 6.15 4.99 8.57
N SER A 85 5.07 5.78 8.60
CA SER A 85 3.90 5.53 9.46
C SER A 85 2.59 5.83 8.71
N ILE A 86 2.27 5.00 7.72
CA ILE A 86 1.07 5.15 6.89
C ILE A 86 0.06 4.06 7.29
N PRO A 87 -0.95 4.40 8.12
CA PRO A 87 -1.96 3.43 8.54
C PRO A 87 -2.94 3.10 7.41
N LEU A 88 -3.74 2.05 7.60
CA LEU A 88 -4.97 1.86 6.81
C LEU A 88 -5.93 3.05 6.98
N PRO A 89 -6.89 3.27 6.06
CA PRO A 89 -7.86 4.34 6.19
C PRO A 89 -8.63 4.29 7.52
N GLU A 90 -8.86 5.45 8.13
CA GLU A 90 -9.45 5.50 9.47
C GLU A 90 -10.89 4.96 9.50
N PHE A 91 -11.65 5.11 8.40
CA PHE A 91 -12.99 4.53 8.30
C PHE A 91 -12.98 2.99 8.33
N VAL A 92 -11.90 2.35 7.87
CA VAL A 92 -11.69 0.90 7.98
C VAL A 92 -11.29 0.56 9.42
N LYS A 93 -10.31 1.30 9.96
CA LYS A 93 -9.79 1.09 11.31
C LYS A 93 -10.83 1.24 12.42
N SER A 94 -11.87 2.04 12.18
CA SER A 94 -12.97 2.22 13.12
C SER A 94 -13.88 0.99 13.31
N ASN A 95 -13.74 -0.04 12.47
CA ASN A 95 -14.49 -1.29 12.58
C ASN A 95 -13.85 -2.23 13.61
N LYS A 96 -14.70 -2.97 14.33
CA LYS A 96 -14.26 -3.93 15.35
C LYS A 96 -14.36 -5.34 14.84
N GLY A 97 -13.44 -6.20 15.29
CA GLY A 97 -13.43 -7.60 14.94
C GLY A 97 -13.34 -7.77 13.44
N ILE A 98 -12.37 -7.15 12.78
CA ILE A 98 -12.06 -7.40 11.36
C ILE A 98 -10.58 -7.74 11.17
N TRP A 99 -9.85 -7.81 12.27
CA TRP A 99 -8.40 -7.94 12.31
C TRP A 99 -8.01 -9.40 12.41
N TYR A 100 -6.77 -9.70 12.07
CA TYR A 100 -6.18 -10.97 12.47
C TYR A 100 -5.97 -10.93 13.97
N THR A 101 -6.34 -12.00 14.67
CA THR A 101 -6.24 -12.09 16.12
C THR A 101 -5.53 -13.38 16.49
N ASP A 102 -4.54 -13.30 17.37
CA ASP A 102 -3.84 -14.48 17.89
C ASP A 102 -4.67 -15.22 18.97
N GLU A 103 -4.15 -16.33 19.47
CA GLU A 103 -4.82 -17.14 20.50
C GLU A 103 -4.99 -16.41 21.85
N GLN A 104 -4.18 -15.38 22.10
CA GLN A 104 -4.18 -14.57 23.32
C GLN A 104 -5.11 -13.36 23.20
N GLY A 105 -5.73 -13.16 22.02
CA GLY A 105 -6.64 -12.07 21.75
C GLY A 105 -5.95 -10.79 21.26
N HIS A 106 -4.66 -10.82 20.93
CA HIS A 106 -3.97 -9.65 20.38
C HIS A 106 -4.33 -9.48 18.90
N GLU A 107 -4.76 -8.28 18.54
CA GLU A 107 -5.10 -7.93 17.17
C GLU A 107 -3.87 -7.40 16.41
N ASN A 108 -3.73 -7.84 15.16
CA ASN A 108 -2.85 -7.21 14.18
C ASN A 108 -3.69 -6.30 13.28
N VAL A 109 -3.41 -5.00 13.33
CA VAL A 109 -4.16 -3.96 12.61
C VAL A 109 -3.48 -3.53 11.31
N GLU A 110 -2.45 -4.26 10.86
CA GLU A 110 -1.71 -3.92 9.64
C GLU A 110 -2.50 -4.26 8.37
N TYR A 111 -3.42 -5.22 8.44
CA TYR A 111 -4.22 -5.69 7.32
C TYR A 111 -5.59 -6.21 7.79
N VAL A 112 -6.63 -6.06 6.95
CA VAL A 112 -7.96 -6.60 7.22
C VAL A 112 -7.93 -8.12 7.06
N SER A 113 -8.38 -8.87 8.06
CA SER A 113 -8.34 -10.32 7.98
C SER A 113 -9.18 -10.88 6.83
N LEU A 114 -8.66 -11.91 6.15
CA LEU A 114 -9.35 -12.58 5.03
C LEU A 114 -10.73 -13.12 5.40
N TRP A 115 -11.00 -13.42 6.68
CA TRP A 115 -12.32 -13.90 7.08
C TRP A 115 -13.38 -12.79 6.96
N ALA A 116 -12.95 -11.52 7.00
CA ALA A 116 -13.81 -10.36 6.89
C ALA A 116 -14.07 -9.94 5.44
N ASP A 117 -13.51 -10.63 4.43
CA ASP A 117 -13.59 -10.29 3.00
C ASP A 117 -15.00 -9.97 2.49
N ASP A 118 -15.99 -10.73 2.97
CA ASP A 118 -17.42 -10.60 2.64
C ASP A 118 -18.27 -10.00 3.78
N VAL A 119 -17.64 -9.56 4.87
CA VAL A 119 -18.33 -8.92 6.00
C VAL A 119 -18.59 -7.46 5.69
N LYS A 120 -19.84 -7.03 5.86
CA LYS A 120 -20.20 -5.61 5.72
C LYS A 120 -19.68 -4.80 6.89
N LEU A 121 -18.93 -3.76 6.57
CA LEU A 121 -18.40 -2.79 7.53
C LEU A 121 -19.41 -1.67 7.80
N ASN A 122 -19.03 -0.74 8.68
CA ASN A 122 -19.88 0.38 9.11
C ASN A 122 -20.36 1.27 7.94
N ASP A 123 -19.60 1.36 6.85
CA ASP A 123 -19.98 2.11 5.64
C ASP A 123 -20.85 1.31 4.67
N GLY A 124 -21.19 0.05 5.01
CA GLY A 124 -22.05 -0.84 4.24
C GLY A 124 -21.34 -1.65 3.16
N ARG A 125 -20.05 -1.38 2.89
CA ARG A 125 -19.23 -2.12 1.92
C ARG A 125 -18.51 -3.30 2.58
N THR A 126 -18.13 -4.30 1.80
CA THR A 126 -17.19 -5.35 2.23
C THR A 126 -15.75 -5.00 1.83
N PRO A 127 -14.72 -5.52 2.50
CA PRO A 127 -13.32 -5.33 2.09
C PRO A 127 -13.08 -5.68 0.61
N LEU A 128 -13.63 -6.79 0.10
CA LEU A 128 -13.51 -7.13 -1.33
C LEU A 128 -14.18 -6.10 -2.25
N GLN A 129 -15.28 -5.46 -1.81
CA GLN A 129 -15.88 -4.36 -2.55
C GLN A 129 -14.97 -3.12 -2.53
N MET A 130 -14.38 -2.79 -1.39
CA MET A 130 -13.43 -1.67 -1.26
C MET A 130 -12.23 -1.85 -2.19
N TYR A 131 -11.58 -3.02 -2.16
CA TYR A 131 -10.43 -3.32 -3.03
C TYR A 131 -10.82 -3.22 -4.51
N ARG A 132 -11.99 -3.76 -4.90
CA ARG A 132 -12.50 -3.66 -6.27
C ARG A 132 -12.72 -2.21 -6.69
N GLN A 133 -13.35 -1.40 -5.86
CA GLN A 133 -13.63 0.01 -6.18
C GLN A 133 -12.33 0.82 -6.26
N TRP A 134 -11.36 0.53 -5.39
CA TRP A 134 -10.03 1.13 -5.45
C TRP A 134 -9.33 0.83 -6.78
N PHE A 135 -9.37 -0.43 -7.26
CA PHE A 135 -8.83 -0.78 -8.58
C PHE A 135 -9.60 -0.13 -9.74
N GLN A 136 -10.91 0.05 -9.61
CA GLN A 136 -11.70 0.79 -10.60
C GLN A 136 -11.25 2.26 -10.67
N ALA A 137 -11.00 2.90 -9.52
CA ALA A 137 -10.50 4.26 -9.45
C ALA A 137 -9.06 4.36 -10.02
N LEU A 138 -8.17 3.44 -9.65
CA LEU A 138 -6.81 3.35 -10.21
C LEU A 138 -6.85 3.22 -11.74
N ASN A 139 -7.67 2.30 -12.26
CA ASN A 139 -7.80 2.12 -13.70
C ASN A 139 -8.36 3.37 -14.37
N ALA A 140 -9.36 4.03 -13.79
CA ALA A 140 -9.89 5.28 -14.33
C ALA A 140 -8.85 6.40 -14.37
N THR A 141 -7.99 6.50 -13.34
CA THR A 141 -6.91 7.49 -13.28
C THR A 141 -5.77 7.20 -14.25
N PHE A 142 -5.37 5.94 -14.37
CA PHE A 142 -4.12 5.56 -15.04
C PHE A 142 -4.31 4.80 -16.36
N ALA A 143 -5.53 4.71 -16.90
CA ALA A 143 -5.85 3.95 -18.12
C ALA A 143 -4.88 4.20 -19.28
N SER A 144 -4.46 5.45 -19.50
CA SER A 144 -3.53 5.81 -20.59
C SER A 144 -2.09 5.37 -20.34
N SER A 145 -1.72 5.12 -19.08
CA SER A 145 -0.35 4.80 -18.65
C SER A 145 -0.16 3.30 -18.39
N LEU A 146 -1.25 2.56 -18.16
CA LEU A 146 -1.24 1.09 -17.98
C LEU A 146 -0.77 0.38 -19.26
N GLY A 147 0.14 -0.59 -19.10
CA GLY A 147 0.78 -1.31 -20.20
C GLY A 147 1.83 -0.49 -20.98
N ARG A 148 2.04 0.78 -20.61
CA ARG A 148 3.03 1.68 -21.21
C ARG A 148 4.09 2.07 -20.20
N THR A 149 3.75 2.95 -19.27
CA THR A 149 4.65 3.43 -18.21
C THR A 149 4.49 2.56 -16.98
N ILE A 150 3.24 2.27 -16.60
CA ILE A 150 2.92 1.31 -15.54
C ILE A 150 2.89 -0.07 -16.19
N VAL A 151 3.91 -0.88 -15.91
CA VAL A 151 4.10 -2.19 -16.57
C VAL A 151 3.65 -3.35 -15.70
N GLU A 152 3.45 -3.12 -14.41
CA GLU A 152 3.02 -4.14 -13.45
C GLU A 152 2.17 -3.53 -12.35
N LEU A 153 1.17 -4.32 -11.92
CA LEU A 153 0.38 -4.08 -10.73
C LEU A 153 0.54 -5.31 -9.82
N GLN A 154 1.24 -5.15 -8.71
CA GLN A 154 1.33 -6.15 -7.65
C GLN A 154 0.19 -5.92 -6.67
N VAL A 155 -0.60 -6.96 -6.40
CA VAL A 155 -1.76 -6.86 -5.50
C VAL A 155 -1.34 -7.27 -4.09
N GLY A 156 -1.43 -6.36 -3.12
CA GLY A 156 -1.16 -6.66 -1.72
C GLY A 156 -2.27 -7.51 -1.10
N LEU A 157 -1.93 -8.68 -0.57
CA LEU A 157 -2.90 -9.69 -0.08
C LEU A 157 -2.73 -10.02 1.42
N GLY A 158 -2.08 -9.14 2.17
CA GLY A 158 -1.77 -9.37 3.57
C GLY A 158 -0.78 -8.36 4.14
N PRO A 159 -0.26 -8.62 5.36
CA PRO A 159 0.77 -7.80 5.98
C PRO A 159 2.01 -7.68 5.07
N CYS A 160 2.60 -6.49 5.02
CA CYS A 160 3.68 -6.12 4.08
C CYS A 160 3.32 -6.34 2.59
N GLY A 161 2.04 -6.47 2.24
CA GLY A 161 1.58 -6.74 0.88
C GLY A 161 1.73 -8.21 0.46
N GLU A 162 2.15 -9.10 1.35
CA GLU A 162 2.42 -10.50 1.05
C GLU A 162 1.18 -11.38 1.28
N LEU A 163 1.00 -12.44 0.49
CA LEU A 163 -0.06 -13.42 0.70
C LEU A 163 0.31 -14.35 1.87
N ARG A 164 0.04 -13.90 3.10
CA ARG A 164 0.31 -14.66 4.33
C ARG A 164 -0.53 -14.17 5.51
N TYR A 165 -0.50 -14.95 6.59
CA TYR A 165 -0.93 -14.49 7.91
C TYR A 165 0.17 -13.64 8.59
N PRO A 166 -0.17 -12.74 9.53
CA PRO A 166 0.79 -11.98 10.33
C PRO A 166 1.40 -12.83 11.46
N SER A 167 2.01 -13.98 11.12
CA SER A 167 2.50 -14.96 12.09
C SER A 167 3.77 -14.56 12.85
N TYR A 168 4.48 -13.52 12.41
CA TYR A 168 5.73 -13.04 12.99
C TYR A 168 5.69 -11.54 13.25
N TYR A 169 4.64 -11.10 13.96
CA TYR A 169 4.40 -9.69 14.21
C TYR A 169 5.22 -9.18 15.41
N ALA A 170 6.22 -8.34 15.14
CA ALA A 170 7.17 -7.85 16.13
C ALA A 170 6.50 -7.06 17.28
N ALA A 171 5.43 -6.31 16.98
CA ALA A 171 4.70 -5.56 18.01
C ALA A 171 3.97 -6.46 19.03
N ASN A 172 3.69 -7.72 18.67
CA ASN A 172 3.16 -8.74 19.59
C ASN A 172 4.29 -9.54 20.27
N GLY A 173 5.53 -9.05 20.26
CA GLY A 173 6.66 -9.66 20.97
C GLY A 173 7.38 -10.76 20.20
N TRP A 174 7.05 -10.99 18.93
CA TRP A 174 7.84 -11.91 18.09
C TRP A 174 9.24 -11.34 17.83
N SER A 175 10.24 -12.21 17.84
CA SER A 175 11.60 -11.88 17.43
C SER A 175 12.20 -13.04 16.65
N TYR A 176 13.05 -12.74 15.66
CA TYR A 176 13.73 -13.78 14.89
C TYR A 176 14.66 -14.59 15.81
N PRO A 177 14.71 -15.94 15.69
CA PRO A 177 14.08 -16.80 14.67
C PRO A 177 12.81 -17.55 15.16
N SER A 178 11.88 -16.94 15.90
CA SER A 178 11.03 -17.74 16.80
C SER A 178 9.96 -18.63 16.13
N TYR A 179 9.83 -19.82 16.71
CA TYR A 179 8.72 -20.78 16.64
C TYR A 179 8.37 -21.20 18.09
N TYR A 180 8.11 -20.21 18.94
CA TYR A 180 7.97 -20.22 20.42
C TYR A 180 9.30 -20.14 21.20
N ALA A 181 9.26 -19.40 22.31
CA ALA A 181 10.22 -19.42 23.42
C ALA A 181 9.55 -20.12 24.62
#